data_AF-A0A914CP06-F1
#
_entry.id   AF-A0A914CP06-F1
#
_cell.length_a   1.000
_cell.length_b   1.000
_cell.length_c   1.000
_cell.angle_alpha   90.00
_cell.angle_beta   90.00
_cell.angle_gamma   90.00
#
_symmetry.space_group_name_H-M   'P 1'
#
loop_
_entity.id
_entity.type
_entity.pdbx_description
1 polymer ?
#
loop_
_entity_poly.entity_id
_entity_poly.type
_entity_poly.pdbx_seq_one_letter_code
_entity_poly.pdbx_strand_id
1 'polypeptide(L)'
;MIKYSCFLDALVAGRKGFPHVVYSKIFRWPDLHKNELKHVRSCSLAFDLKCDSVCVNPYHYERVTSSAGGMDLANMGTDNNGAYKNEHDDHEYFNEEEHPTSSQHIHNQLANSGQHFHQTSSQLLPSLILSNNLLPNVAAQPSPSTEEANESQTSWCAIRYYEYNRHVGDVFHGFSSAVFVSNTPQHHKDVFFIGNFENPDRNEAVELCRHNIGNGLRLDIKGDGEVWATCLSSRPIYAQSFYLDREASRTPGDSVHKIYQQSTIKVYDLRQSYHQMCTTNAFRKSRTEPFDKNMFINEMRNLCVLRIAFCTGWGPDFGSETNTIQDTPCWIEIYVNRALQLLEELATNSVSS
;
A
#
# COMPACT_ATOMS: atom_id res chain seq x y z
N MET A 1 5.52 1.54 -10.56
CA MET A 1 4.45 1.48 -11.57
C MET A 1 3.51 0.33 -11.22
N ILE A 2 2.48 0.61 -10.43
CA ILE A 2 1.40 -0.35 -10.20
C ILE A 2 0.58 -0.40 -11.49
N LYS A 3 0.69 -1.51 -12.24
CA LYS A 3 -0.02 -1.68 -13.51
C LYS A 3 -1.51 -1.95 -13.24
N TYR A 4 -2.29 -0.88 -13.07
CA TYR A 4 -3.74 -0.89 -13.20
C TYR A 4 -4.14 -1.08 -14.67
N SER A 5 -3.70 -2.17 -15.30
CA SER A 5 -3.87 -2.43 -16.73
C SER A 5 -4.61 -3.74 -16.96
N CYS A 6 -5.82 -3.67 -17.49
CA CYS A 6 -6.59 -4.85 -17.89
C CYS A 6 -6.42 -5.09 -19.39
N PHE A 7 -6.34 -6.36 -19.81
CA PHE A 7 -6.51 -6.74 -21.22
C PHE A 7 -7.92 -6.33 -21.69
N LEU A 8 -8.07 -5.96 -22.97
CA LEU A 8 -9.35 -5.48 -23.50
C LEU A 8 -10.50 -6.50 -23.34
N ASP A 9 -10.19 -7.80 -23.33
CA ASP A 9 -11.16 -8.90 -23.25
C ASP A 9 -11.54 -9.32 -21.80
N ALA A 10 -11.13 -8.54 -20.80
CA ALA A 10 -11.43 -8.86 -19.40
C ALA A 10 -12.93 -8.66 -19.07
N LEU A 11 -13.68 -9.77 -18.95
CA LEU A 11 -15.05 -9.81 -18.44
C LEU A 11 -15.13 -9.29 -16.98
N VAL A 12 -15.44 -8.01 -16.79
CA VAL A 12 -15.65 -7.43 -15.46
C VAL A 12 -17.03 -7.83 -14.93
N ALA A 13 -17.04 -8.73 -13.93
CA ALA A 13 -18.25 -9.16 -13.19
C ALA A 13 -19.42 -9.63 -14.08
N GLY A 14 -19.12 -10.25 -15.23
CA GLY A 14 -20.12 -10.82 -16.13
C GLY A 14 -20.95 -9.80 -16.93
N ARG A 15 -20.59 -8.50 -16.93
CA ARG A 15 -21.28 -7.46 -17.69
C ARG A 15 -20.42 -6.96 -18.85
N LYS A 16 -21.01 -6.81 -20.04
CA LYS A 16 -20.35 -6.15 -21.18
C LYS A 16 -20.19 -4.65 -20.88
N GLY A 17 -18.96 -4.20 -20.66
CA GLY A 17 -18.66 -2.78 -20.41
C GLY A 17 -17.16 -2.53 -20.35
N PHE A 18 -16.73 -1.33 -20.77
CA PHE A 18 -15.32 -0.97 -20.81
C PHE A 18 -14.72 -0.91 -19.40
N PRO A 19 -13.61 -1.63 -19.10
CA PRO A 19 -13.07 -1.72 -17.74
C PRO A 19 -12.80 -0.36 -17.08
N HIS A 20 -12.22 0.59 -17.82
CA HIS A 20 -11.93 1.94 -17.30
C HIS A 20 -13.19 2.73 -16.91
N VAL A 21 -14.31 2.55 -17.63
CA VAL A 21 -15.62 3.14 -17.28
C VAL A 21 -16.19 2.46 -16.03
N VAL A 22 -16.11 1.12 -15.94
CA VAL A 22 -16.65 0.37 -14.79
C VAL A 22 -15.93 0.76 -13.48
N TYR A 23 -14.60 0.82 -13.49
CA TYR A 23 -13.84 1.28 -12.32
C TYR A 23 -14.12 2.75 -12.00
N SER A 24 -14.22 3.62 -13.01
CA SER A 24 -14.58 5.03 -12.78
C SER A 24 -15.98 5.21 -12.17
N LYS A 25 -16.94 4.33 -12.52
CA LYS A 25 -18.26 4.29 -11.87
C LYS A 25 -18.21 3.90 -10.41
N ILE A 26 -17.45 2.86 -10.08
CA ILE A 26 -17.37 2.30 -8.72
C ILE A 26 -16.71 3.30 -7.75
N PHE A 27 -15.67 4.01 -8.21
CA PHE A 27 -14.79 4.77 -7.32
C PHE A 27 -14.90 6.30 -7.41
N ARG A 28 -15.58 6.87 -8.42
CA ARG A 28 -15.67 8.33 -8.60
C ARG A 28 -17.05 8.85 -9.01
N TRP A 29 -17.64 8.29 -10.06
CA TRP A 29 -18.84 8.86 -10.70
C TRP A 29 -19.89 7.78 -10.98
N PRO A 30 -20.77 7.45 -10.01
CA PRO A 30 -21.76 6.38 -10.17
C PRO A 30 -22.70 6.56 -11.38
N ASP A 31 -22.96 7.81 -11.75
CA ASP A 31 -23.84 8.29 -12.82
C ASP A 31 -23.16 8.45 -14.20
N LEU A 32 -21.87 8.10 -14.31
CA LEU A 32 -21.05 8.30 -15.51
C LEU A 32 -21.60 7.61 -16.77
N HIS A 33 -21.46 8.23 -17.94
CA HIS A 33 -21.75 7.59 -19.22
C HIS A 33 -20.48 7.19 -19.98
N LYS A 34 -20.61 6.22 -20.91
CA LYS A 34 -19.47 5.58 -21.60
C LYS A 34 -18.53 6.53 -22.34
N ASN A 35 -19.02 7.71 -22.76
CA ASN A 35 -18.28 8.71 -23.53
C ASN A 35 -17.91 9.96 -22.70
N GLU A 36 -18.13 9.94 -21.37
CA GLU A 36 -17.86 11.08 -20.48
C GLU A 36 -16.46 11.06 -19.86
N LEU A 37 -15.55 10.19 -20.30
CA LEU A 37 -14.18 10.12 -19.80
C LEU A 37 -13.18 10.61 -20.83
N LYS A 38 -12.17 11.35 -20.35
CA LYS A 38 -10.98 11.72 -21.10
C LYS A 38 -9.74 11.45 -20.25
N HIS A 39 -8.72 10.83 -20.83
CA HIS A 39 -7.51 10.51 -20.07
C HIS A 39 -6.63 11.73 -19.79
N VAL A 40 -5.90 11.70 -18.66
CA VAL A 40 -4.86 12.69 -18.35
C VAL A 40 -3.63 12.47 -19.24
N ARG A 41 -2.95 13.55 -19.65
CA ARG A 41 -1.80 13.51 -20.60
C ARG A 41 -0.63 12.62 -20.17
N SER A 42 -0.50 12.32 -18.88
CA SER A 42 0.53 11.45 -18.31
C SER A 42 0.20 9.96 -18.38
N CYS A 43 -1.01 9.57 -18.80
CA CYS A 43 -1.43 8.18 -18.87
C CYS A 43 -0.99 7.52 -20.20
N SER A 44 0.07 6.72 -20.16
CA SER A 44 0.60 5.99 -21.33
C SER A 44 -0.19 4.73 -21.72
N LEU A 45 -1.23 4.37 -20.98
CA LEU A 45 -2.06 3.17 -21.21
C LEU A 45 -3.55 3.53 -21.29
N ALA A 46 -3.89 4.79 -21.62
CA ALA A 46 -5.28 5.21 -21.74
C ALA A 46 -6.04 4.45 -22.83
N PHE A 47 -7.35 4.25 -22.64
CA PHE A 47 -8.22 3.56 -23.60
C PHE A 47 -8.11 4.13 -25.02
N ASP A 48 -8.09 5.46 -25.15
CA ASP A 48 -8.02 6.17 -26.43
C ASP A 48 -6.73 5.90 -27.22
N LEU A 49 -5.66 5.44 -26.54
CA LEU A 49 -4.37 5.10 -27.16
C LEU A 49 -4.34 3.70 -27.80
N LYS A 50 -5.43 2.92 -27.65
CA LYS A 50 -5.62 1.60 -28.29
C LYS A 50 -4.46 0.60 -28.10
N CYS A 51 -3.81 0.63 -26.94
CA CYS A 51 -2.78 -0.35 -26.56
C CYS A 51 -3.40 -1.69 -26.13
N ASP A 52 -2.63 -2.78 -26.16
CA ASP A 52 -3.03 -4.14 -25.74
C ASP A 52 -3.54 -4.24 -24.29
N SER A 53 -3.30 -3.21 -23.47
CA SER A 53 -3.79 -3.13 -22.09
C SER A 53 -4.27 -1.73 -21.76
N VAL A 54 -5.43 -1.65 -21.13
CA VAL A 54 -6.15 -0.40 -20.82
C VAL A 54 -6.00 -0.05 -19.35
N CYS A 55 -5.63 1.19 -19.07
CA CYS A 55 -5.55 1.73 -17.74
C CYS A 55 -6.96 1.81 -17.11
N VAL A 56 -7.13 1.22 -15.93
CA VAL A 56 -8.40 1.24 -15.18
C VAL A 56 -8.36 2.13 -13.93
N ASN A 57 -7.26 2.86 -13.68
CA ASN A 57 -7.17 3.80 -12.57
C ASN A 57 -8.18 4.95 -12.77
N PRO A 58 -9.22 5.11 -11.92
CA PRO A 58 -10.20 6.19 -12.04
C PRO A 58 -9.62 7.59 -12.00
N TYR A 59 -8.44 7.77 -11.38
CA TYR A 59 -7.74 9.05 -11.29
C TYR A 59 -6.91 9.40 -12.52
N HIS A 60 -6.72 8.47 -13.46
CA HIS A 60 -6.09 8.75 -14.76
C HIS A 60 -7.10 9.23 -15.81
N TYR A 61 -8.37 9.39 -15.44
CA TYR A 61 -9.42 9.96 -16.30
C TYR A 61 -10.07 11.15 -15.62
N GLU A 62 -10.46 12.13 -16.41
CA GLU A 62 -11.26 13.30 -16.06
C GLU A 62 -12.65 13.15 -16.68
N ARG A 63 -13.70 13.58 -15.96
CA ARG A 63 -15.05 13.58 -16.51
C ARG A 63 -15.23 14.80 -17.41
N VAL A 64 -15.56 14.56 -18.67
CA VAL A 64 -15.95 15.61 -19.61
C VAL A 64 -17.47 15.70 -19.67
N THR A 65 -18.02 16.88 -19.40
CA THR A 65 -19.41 17.20 -19.68
C THR A 65 -19.51 17.70 -21.13
N SER A 66 -20.44 17.15 -21.91
CA SER A 66 -20.77 17.66 -23.24
C SER A 66 -21.51 18.99 -23.11
N SER A 67 -20.76 20.07 -22.88
CA SER A 67 -21.32 21.41 -22.69
C SER A 67 -21.87 21.96 -24.01
N ALA A 68 -23.18 21.86 -24.20
CA ALA A 68 -23.87 22.55 -25.28
C ALA A 68 -24.07 24.04 -24.93
N GLY A 69 -23.36 24.92 -25.64
CA GLY A 69 -23.65 26.36 -25.68
C GLY A 69 -22.68 27.29 -24.93
N GLY A 70 -22.19 28.32 -25.62
CA GLY A 70 -21.29 29.38 -25.12
C GLY A 70 -19.80 29.06 -25.36
N MET A 71 -19.12 29.60 -26.39
CA MET A 71 -18.74 31.01 -26.60
C MET A 71 -18.01 31.61 -25.38
N ASP A 72 -16.79 32.17 -25.48
CA ASP A 72 -15.87 32.25 -26.62
C ASP A 72 -14.47 32.74 -26.18
N LEU A 73 -13.47 32.62 -27.07
CA LEU A 73 -12.19 33.40 -27.12
C LEU A 73 -11.20 33.27 -25.92
N ALA A 74 -9.87 33.18 -26.08
CA ALA A 74 -8.97 33.31 -27.24
C ALA A 74 -7.75 32.36 -27.06
N ASN A 75 -7.28 31.60 -28.07
CA ASN A 75 -6.36 32.00 -29.17
C ASN A 75 -4.91 32.26 -28.68
N MET A 76 -3.79 31.84 -29.29
CA MET A 76 -3.42 31.18 -30.57
C MET A 76 -2.02 30.53 -30.36
N GLY A 77 -1.45 29.62 -31.16
CA GLY A 77 -1.71 29.24 -32.55
C GLY A 77 -1.12 27.88 -32.93
N THR A 78 -1.47 27.32 -34.10
CA THR A 78 -0.73 27.39 -35.38
C THR A 78 0.61 26.62 -35.33
N ASP A 79 0.87 25.58 -36.12
CA ASP A 79 0.50 25.40 -37.54
C ASP A 79 0.03 23.99 -37.99
N ASN A 80 -1.10 24.00 -38.70
CA ASN A 80 -1.35 23.44 -40.03
C ASN A 80 -0.65 22.15 -40.59
N ASN A 81 -1.54 21.22 -40.97
CA ASN A 81 -1.71 20.59 -42.31
C ASN A 81 -1.28 19.13 -42.55
N GLY A 82 -2.22 18.34 -43.11
CA GLY A 82 -2.01 16.95 -43.56
C GLY A 82 -3.32 16.15 -43.60
N ALA A 83 -3.98 16.07 -44.75
CA ALA A 83 -5.32 15.49 -44.92
C ALA A 83 -5.34 14.01 -45.37
N TYR A 84 -6.55 13.45 -45.46
CA TYR A 84 -6.93 12.13 -46.02
C TYR A 84 -6.69 10.91 -45.11
N LYS A 85 -7.61 9.96 -44.92
CA LYS A 85 -8.94 9.69 -45.52
C LYS A 85 -9.84 8.93 -44.51
N ASN A 86 -11.16 9.09 -44.61
CA ASN A 86 -12.14 8.21 -43.96
C ASN A 86 -12.46 7.00 -44.87
N GLU A 87 -12.76 5.83 -44.29
CA GLU A 87 -13.64 4.82 -44.90
C GLU A 87 -14.04 3.75 -43.87
N HIS A 88 -15.33 3.34 -43.90
CA HIS A 88 -16.02 2.22 -43.21
C HIS A 88 -15.78 2.05 -41.69
N ASP A 89 -16.74 2.28 -40.79
CA ASP A 89 -18.20 2.01 -40.78
C ASP A 89 -18.55 0.51 -40.68
N ASP A 90 -19.04 0.13 -39.50
CA ASP A 90 -19.79 -1.11 -39.20
C ASP A 90 -20.65 -0.83 -37.95
N HIS A 91 -21.84 -0.28 -38.19
CA HIS A 91 -22.88 -0.11 -37.18
C HIS A 91 -23.67 -1.41 -36.99
N GLU A 92 -23.58 -2.03 -35.80
CA GLU A 92 -24.66 -2.91 -35.31
C GLU A 92 -25.42 -2.26 -34.15
N TYR A 93 -26.75 -2.29 -34.29
CA TYR A 93 -27.73 -1.56 -33.50
C TYR A 93 -28.44 -2.51 -32.55
N PHE A 94 -28.49 -2.20 -31.26
CA PHE A 94 -29.42 -2.84 -30.33
C PHE A 94 -30.01 -1.82 -29.35
N ASN A 95 -31.34 -1.89 -29.20
CA ASN A 95 -32.18 -0.91 -28.54
C ASN A 95 -31.93 -0.75 -27.04
N GLU A 96 -32.15 0.46 -26.56
CA GLU A 96 -32.53 0.74 -25.18
C GLU A 96 -34.05 0.52 -25.04
N GLU A 97 -34.46 -0.18 -23.98
CA GLU A 97 -35.84 -0.10 -23.46
C GLU A 97 -35.77 0.40 -22.01
N GLU A 98 -36.59 1.41 -21.71
CA GLU A 98 -36.61 2.09 -20.42
C GLU A 98 -37.67 1.55 -19.45
N HIS A 99 -37.36 1.68 -18.15
CA HIS A 99 -38.30 1.83 -17.01
C HIS A 99 -39.14 0.62 -16.55
N PRO A 100 -39.77 0.66 -15.34
CA PRO A 100 -39.66 1.67 -14.27
C PRO A 100 -39.25 1.10 -12.87
N THR A 101 -39.12 2.02 -11.93
CA THR A 101 -38.93 1.83 -10.47
C THR A 101 -40.03 1.03 -9.77
N SER A 102 -39.68 0.26 -8.72
CA SER A 102 -40.44 0.18 -7.45
C SER A 102 -39.65 -0.49 -6.33
N SER A 103 -39.66 0.10 -5.13
CA SER A 103 -39.06 -0.42 -3.90
C SER A 103 -39.87 -1.57 -3.30
N GLN A 104 -39.24 -2.58 -2.67
CA GLN A 104 -39.73 -3.21 -1.43
C GLN A 104 -38.58 -3.76 -0.57
N HIS A 105 -38.69 -3.56 0.75
CA HIS A 105 -37.91 -4.26 1.77
C HIS A 105 -38.39 -5.71 1.92
N ILE A 106 -37.48 -6.68 2.08
CA ILE A 106 -37.74 -7.88 2.91
C ILE A 106 -36.52 -8.19 3.78
N HIS A 107 -36.74 -8.15 5.09
CA HIS A 107 -35.90 -8.73 6.13
C HIS A 107 -36.27 -10.21 6.30
N ASN A 108 -35.33 -11.11 6.64
CA ASN A 108 -35.62 -12.20 7.59
C ASN A 108 -34.38 -12.94 8.10
N GLN A 109 -34.42 -13.25 9.39
CA GLN A 109 -33.51 -14.15 10.09
C GLN A 109 -34.17 -15.53 10.33
N LEU A 110 -33.32 -16.56 10.45
CA LEU A 110 -33.40 -17.72 11.36
C LEU A 110 -34.70 -18.56 11.49
N ALA A 111 -34.60 -19.84 11.10
CA ALA A 111 -34.85 -21.04 11.94
C ALA A 111 -34.56 -22.30 11.09
N ASN A 112 -33.54 -23.11 11.38
CA ASN A 112 -33.43 -24.12 12.44
C ASN A 112 -34.33 -25.37 12.23
N SER A 113 -33.70 -26.52 12.02
CA SER A 113 -34.26 -27.87 12.18
C SER A 113 -33.08 -28.85 12.27
N GLY A 114 -32.95 -29.56 13.37
CA GLY A 114 -31.93 -30.60 13.55
C GLY A 114 -32.55 -31.89 14.07
N GLN A 115 -31.93 -33.03 13.75
CA GLN A 115 -32.17 -34.28 14.47
C GLN A 115 -30.86 -35.02 14.76
N HIS A 116 -30.75 -35.37 16.04
CA HIS A 116 -29.81 -36.25 16.73
C HIS A 116 -29.31 -37.48 15.95
N PHE A 117 -28.11 -37.99 16.31
CA PHE A 117 -27.96 -39.35 16.87
C PHE A 117 -26.64 -39.53 17.67
N HIS A 118 -26.79 -39.75 18.99
CA HIS A 118 -25.96 -40.50 19.96
C HIS A 118 -24.44 -40.29 20.22
N GLN A 119 -24.13 -40.18 21.53
CA GLN A 119 -22.83 -40.42 22.16
C GLN A 119 -22.57 -41.93 22.40
N THR A 120 -21.30 -42.34 22.51
CA THR A 120 -20.80 -43.32 23.50
C THR A 120 -19.31 -43.09 23.82
N SER A 121 -18.86 -43.58 24.97
CA SER A 121 -17.52 -43.32 25.57
C SER A 121 -16.54 -44.50 25.42
N SER A 122 -15.23 -44.25 25.58
CA SER A 122 -14.13 -45.12 26.12
C SER A 122 -12.77 -44.68 25.54
N GLN A 123 -11.86 -44.10 26.31
CA GLN A 123 -10.76 -44.78 27.03
C GLN A 123 -9.89 -45.74 26.18
N LEU A 124 -8.59 -45.43 26.01
CA LEU A 124 -7.47 -46.05 26.76
C LEU A 124 -6.09 -45.64 26.17
N LEU A 125 -5.12 -45.36 27.06
CA LEU A 125 -3.68 -45.47 26.80
C LEU A 125 -3.24 -46.92 26.99
N PRO A 126 -2.07 -47.31 26.44
CA PRO A 126 -1.11 -47.99 27.31
C PRO A 126 0.32 -47.46 27.19
N SER A 127 0.93 -47.21 28.35
CA SER A 127 2.36 -47.01 28.53
C SER A 127 3.11 -48.36 28.46
N LEU A 128 4.38 -48.35 28.03
CA LEU A 128 5.33 -49.41 28.39
C LEU A 128 6.67 -48.85 28.88
N ILE A 129 7.17 -49.50 29.93
CA ILE A 129 8.41 -49.27 30.71
C ILE A 129 9.24 -50.55 30.47
N LEU A 130 10.56 -50.56 30.23
CA LEU A 130 11.72 -50.05 31.00
C LEU A 130 12.94 -50.04 30.03
N SER A 131 14.04 -49.29 30.20
CA SER A 131 15.14 -49.66 31.11
C SER A 131 16.33 -48.69 31.08
N ASN A 132 17.04 -48.62 32.21
CA ASN A 132 18.23 -47.80 32.46
C ASN A 132 19.47 -48.24 31.65
N ASN A 133 20.43 -47.32 31.46
CA ASN A 133 21.73 -47.41 32.15
C ASN A 133 22.56 -46.11 32.02
N LEU A 134 23.38 -45.82 33.04
CA LEU A 134 24.23 -44.63 33.10
C LEU A 134 25.66 -44.90 32.57
N LEU A 135 26.16 -43.97 31.74
CA LEU A 135 27.57 -43.48 31.68
C LEU A 135 28.70 -44.50 31.33
N PRO A 136 29.92 -44.06 30.94
CA PRO A 136 30.44 -42.69 30.94
C PRO A 136 30.98 -42.14 29.59
N ASN A 137 31.20 -40.83 29.65
CA ASN A 137 31.90 -39.94 28.72
C ASN A 137 33.19 -40.53 28.09
N VAL A 138 33.31 -40.47 26.76
CA VAL A 138 34.58 -40.59 26.01
C VAL A 138 34.65 -39.45 25.00
N ALA A 139 35.77 -38.73 24.98
CA ALA A 139 35.94 -37.53 24.18
C ALA A 139 35.95 -37.81 22.67
N ALA A 140 35.12 -37.07 21.93
CA ALA A 140 35.21 -36.95 20.48
C ALA A 140 35.26 -35.45 20.14
N GLN A 141 36.35 -35.01 19.49
CA GLN A 141 36.47 -33.62 19.05
C GLN A 141 35.59 -33.38 17.81
N PRO A 142 34.86 -32.25 17.74
CA PRO A 142 34.34 -31.75 16.48
C PRO A 142 35.51 -31.16 15.66
N SER A 143 35.70 -31.71 14.47
CA SER A 143 36.52 -31.13 13.39
C SER A 143 36.09 -29.71 13.03
N PRO A 144 36.98 -28.87 12.45
CA PRO A 144 36.65 -27.48 12.12
C PRO A 144 35.53 -27.42 11.08
N SER A 145 34.32 -27.09 11.53
CA SER A 145 33.24 -26.66 10.65
C SER A 145 33.64 -25.30 10.08
N THR A 146 33.75 -25.25 8.76
CA THR A 146 34.01 -24.07 7.94
C THR A 146 33.36 -22.82 8.53
N GLU A 147 34.17 -21.80 8.82
CA GLU A 147 33.68 -20.43 9.02
C GLU A 147 33.12 -19.96 7.68
N GLU A 148 31.84 -20.25 7.41
CA GLU A 148 31.10 -19.51 6.39
C GLU A 148 31.18 -18.03 6.77
N ALA A 149 31.69 -17.22 5.84
CA ALA A 149 31.99 -15.82 6.08
C ALA A 149 30.76 -15.14 6.67
N ASN A 150 30.92 -14.53 7.83
CA ASN A 150 29.89 -13.75 8.50
C ASN A 150 29.69 -12.44 7.71
N GLU A 151 29.09 -12.54 6.52
CA GLU A 151 28.56 -11.41 5.77
C GLU A 151 27.60 -10.69 6.72
N SER A 152 27.99 -9.48 7.11
CA SER A 152 27.24 -8.65 8.03
C SER A 152 25.89 -8.32 7.40
N GLN A 153 24.87 -9.14 7.65
CA GLN A 153 23.54 -8.98 7.06
C GLN A 153 23.02 -7.61 7.47
N THR A 154 22.98 -6.66 6.54
CA THR A 154 22.55 -5.30 6.83
C THR A 154 21.03 -5.25 6.87
N SER A 155 20.46 -4.68 7.94
CA SER A 155 19.01 -4.47 7.96
C SER A 155 18.61 -3.48 6.87
N TRP A 156 17.62 -3.82 6.05
CA TRP A 156 17.11 -2.93 5.00
C TRP A 156 16.08 -1.92 5.52
N CYS A 157 15.41 -2.23 6.64
CA CYS A 157 14.55 -1.30 7.36
C CYS A 157 14.72 -1.34 8.88
N ALA A 158 14.25 -0.28 9.53
CA ALA A 158 13.95 -0.26 10.95
C ALA A 158 12.49 0.15 11.16
N ILE A 159 11.77 -0.48 12.09
CA ILE A 159 10.35 -0.25 12.35
C ILE A 159 10.15 0.15 13.81
N ARG A 160 9.38 1.21 14.04
CA ARG A 160 8.95 1.68 15.36
C ARG A 160 7.44 1.57 15.48
N TYR A 161 6.97 1.20 16.67
CA TYR A 161 5.56 1.10 17.00
C TYR A 161 5.13 2.22 17.94
N TYR A 162 3.90 2.70 17.71
CA TYR A 162 3.32 3.82 18.44
C TYR A 162 1.87 3.51 18.83
N GLU A 163 1.53 3.91 20.05
CA GLU A 163 0.15 3.99 20.55
C GLU A 163 -0.14 5.48 20.77
N TYR A 164 -1.00 6.07 19.95
CA TYR A 164 -1.14 7.54 19.81
C TYR A 164 0.21 8.25 19.57
N ASN A 165 0.55 9.25 20.38
CA ASN A 165 1.81 9.99 20.30
C ASN A 165 2.98 9.31 21.03
N ARG A 166 2.76 8.18 21.71
CA ARG A 166 3.75 7.49 22.53
C ARG A 166 4.43 6.35 21.75
N HIS A 167 5.76 6.35 21.72
CA HIS A 167 6.54 5.20 21.24
C HIS A 167 6.45 4.05 22.26
N VAL A 168 6.18 2.83 21.79
CA VAL A 168 5.95 1.66 22.64
C VAL A 168 6.77 0.47 22.14
N GLY A 169 7.52 -0.16 23.05
CA GLY A 169 8.40 -1.29 22.76
C GLY A 169 9.75 -0.89 22.14
N ASP A 170 10.48 -1.88 21.65
CA ASP A 170 11.80 -1.71 21.01
C ASP A 170 11.70 -1.44 19.50
N VAL A 171 12.77 -0.86 18.95
CA VAL A 171 12.92 -0.69 17.50
C VAL A 171 13.27 -2.03 16.86
N PHE A 172 12.45 -2.49 15.93
CA PHE A 172 12.73 -3.70 15.16
C PHE A 172 13.61 -3.40 13.96
N HIS A 173 14.51 -4.32 13.62
CA HIS A 173 15.39 -4.23 12.46
C HIS A 173 15.12 -5.40 11.51
N GLY A 174 14.76 -5.10 10.26
CA GLY A 174 14.41 -6.09 9.25
C GLY A 174 15.60 -6.44 8.36
N PHE A 175 15.97 -7.71 8.35
CA PHE A 175 17.11 -8.28 7.63
C PHE A 175 16.68 -9.19 6.47
N SER A 176 15.58 -9.93 6.63
CA SER A 176 15.01 -10.79 5.59
C SER A 176 14.24 -9.97 4.55
N SER A 177 14.17 -10.46 3.31
CA SER A 177 13.47 -9.78 2.21
C SER A 177 11.96 -9.60 2.45
N ALA A 178 11.36 -10.46 3.29
CA ALA A 178 10.01 -10.32 3.81
C ALA A 178 10.06 -10.12 5.33
N VAL A 179 9.42 -9.06 5.81
CA VAL A 179 9.29 -8.67 7.22
C VAL A 179 7.81 -8.62 7.58
N PHE A 180 7.45 -9.09 8.77
CA PHE A 180 6.06 -9.16 9.23
C PHE A 180 5.87 -8.28 10.48
N VAL A 181 4.79 -7.51 10.54
CA VAL A 181 4.36 -6.77 11.73
C VAL A 181 3.02 -7.35 12.16
N SER A 182 2.92 -7.93 13.36
CA SER A 182 1.76 -8.72 13.75
C SER A 182 1.46 -8.68 15.26
N ASN A 183 0.17 -8.81 15.59
CA ASN A 183 -0.31 -8.98 16.96
C ASN A 183 -0.67 -10.46 17.26
N THR A 184 -0.54 -11.36 16.29
CA THR A 184 -0.62 -12.82 16.44
C THR A 184 0.78 -13.43 16.32
N PRO A 185 1.12 -14.49 17.09
CA PRO A 185 2.39 -15.19 16.93
C PRO A 185 2.53 -15.79 15.51
N GLN A 186 3.70 -15.59 14.87
CA GLN A 186 4.00 -16.11 13.53
C GLN A 186 5.37 -16.79 13.51
N HIS A 187 5.53 -17.82 12.67
CA HIS A 187 6.74 -18.63 12.58
C HIS A 187 7.67 -18.20 11.41
N HIS A 188 7.76 -16.89 11.14
CA HIS A 188 8.69 -16.35 10.15
C HIS A 188 9.99 -15.87 10.83
N LYS A 189 11.09 -15.76 10.06
CA LYS A 189 12.40 -15.32 10.60
C LYS A 189 12.37 -13.89 11.13
N ASP A 190 11.72 -12.99 10.41
CA ASP A 190 11.65 -11.55 10.71
C ASP A 190 10.22 -11.14 11.04
N VAL A 191 9.82 -11.33 12.31
CA VAL A 191 8.52 -10.92 12.83
C VAL A 191 8.68 -9.86 13.91
N PHE A 192 8.22 -8.65 13.62
CA PHE A 192 7.95 -7.63 14.62
C PHE A 192 6.63 -7.96 15.33
N PHE A 193 6.73 -8.78 16.36
CA PHE A 193 5.58 -9.21 17.16
C PHE A 193 5.27 -8.17 18.25
N ILE A 194 4.28 -7.31 17.98
CA ILE A 194 3.89 -6.22 18.91
C ILE A 194 3.02 -6.71 20.08
N GLY A 195 2.65 -7.99 20.11
CA GLY A 195 1.71 -8.56 21.09
C GLY A 195 2.17 -8.46 22.54
N ASN A 196 3.48 -8.60 22.78
CA ASN A 196 4.09 -8.58 24.12
C ASN A 196 4.41 -7.17 24.63
N PHE A 197 4.12 -6.11 23.88
CA PHE A 197 4.45 -4.76 24.30
C PHE A 197 3.51 -4.26 25.39
N GLU A 198 4.10 -3.73 26.46
CA GLU A 198 3.39 -3.13 27.58
C GLU A 198 3.30 -1.61 27.42
N ASN A 199 2.14 -1.04 27.73
CA ASN A 199 1.94 0.40 27.82
C ASN A 199 0.97 0.72 28.98
N PRO A 200 1.41 1.39 30.06
CA PRO A 200 0.54 1.76 31.17
C PRO A 200 -0.64 2.68 30.81
N ASP A 201 -0.50 3.48 29.74
CA ASP A 201 -1.52 4.45 29.31
C ASP A 201 -2.53 3.84 28.32
N ARG A 202 -2.48 2.51 28.11
CA ARG A 202 -3.29 1.86 27.09
C ARG A 202 -4.77 1.86 27.45
N ASN A 203 -5.60 2.31 26.50
CA ASN A 203 -7.05 2.38 26.63
C ASN A 203 -7.77 1.31 25.79
N GLU A 204 -9.09 1.23 25.93
CA GLU A 204 -9.94 0.28 25.20
C GLU A 204 -9.86 0.43 23.68
N ALA A 205 -9.75 1.65 23.15
CA ALA A 205 -9.63 1.90 21.72
C ALA A 205 -8.31 1.33 21.14
N VAL A 206 -7.22 1.42 21.91
CA VAL A 206 -5.92 0.82 21.56
C VAL A 206 -5.97 -0.70 21.64
N GLU A 207 -6.53 -1.30 22.71
CA GLU A 207 -6.66 -2.75 22.80
C GLU A 207 -7.57 -3.33 21.68
N LEU A 208 -8.69 -2.66 21.38
CA LEU A 208 -9.54 -3.02 20.25
C LEU A 208 -8.78 -2.90 18.92
N CYS A 209 -7.97 -1.85 18.74
CA CYS A 209 -7.14 -1.70 17.56
C CYS A 209 -6.12 -2.84 17.43
N ARG A 210 -5.34 -3.12 18.50
CA ARG A 210 -4.36 -4.22 18.59
C ARG A 210 -5.00 -5.57 18.27
N HIS A 211 -6.17 -5.88 18.84
CA HIS A 211 -6.92 -7.09 18.52
C HIS A 211 -7.22 -7.22 17.02
N ASN A 212 -7.64 -6.12 16.38
CA ASN A 212 -7.96 -6.11 14.95
C ASN A 212 -6.73 -6.06 14.02
N ILE A 213 -5.52 -5.74 14.51
CA ILE A 213 -4.29 -5.91 13.73
C ILE A 213 -4.15 -7.37 13.31
N GLY A 214 -4.32 -8.32 14.24
CA GLY A 214 -4.22 -9.76 13.95
C GLY A 214 -2.90 -10.12 13.26
N ASN A 215 -2.98 -10.75 12.09
CA ASN A 215 -1.81 -11.08 11.27
C ASN A 215 -1.11 -9.84 10.68
N GLY A 216 -1.74 -8.66 10.73
CA GLY A 216 -1.15 -7.34 10.56
C GLY A 216 -0.71 -7.01 9.13
N LEU A 217 0.60 -6.89 8.93
CA LEU A 217 1.21 -6.35 7.71
C LEU A 217 2.44 -7.17 7.35
N ARG A 218 2.56 -7.54 6.08
CA ARG A 218 3.81 -8.02 5.49
C ARG A 218 4.41 -6.94 4.61
N LEU A 219 5.71 -6.70 4.77
CA LEU A 219 6.53 -5.81 3.95
C LEU A 219 7.54 -6.65 3.17
N ASP A 220 7.55 -6.50 1.85
CA ASP A 220 8.53 -7.15 0.97
C ASP A 220 9.43 -6.10 0.33
N ILE A 221 10.75 -6.22 0.50
CA ILE A 221 11.72 -5.49 -0.32
C ILE A 221 12.01 -6.28 -1.60
N LYS A 222 11.93 -5.62 -2.75
CA LYS A 222 12.14 -6.22 -4.09
C LYS A 222 13.14 -5.41 -4.90
N GLY A 223 14.00 -6.12 -5.64
CA GLY A 223 15.10 -5.51 -6.40
C GLY A 223 15.95 -4.61 -5.51
N ASP A 224 16.42 -3.50 -6.08
CA ASP A 224 17.39 -2.61 -5.43
C ASP A 224 16.77 -1.61 -4.43
N GLY A 225 15.48 -1.74 -4.08
CA GLY A 225 14.83 -0.86 -3.09
C GLY A 225 13.36 -0.51 -3.34
N GLU A 226 12.58 -1.37 -4.00
CA GLU A 226 11.12 -1.25 -3.95
C GLU A 226 10.58 -1.84 -2.66
N VAL A 227 9.69 -1.14 -1.94
CA VAL A 227 8.96 -1.74 -0.80
C VAL A 227 7.50 -1.95 -1.18
N TRP A 228 7.02 -3.16 -0.94
CA TRP A 228 5.66 -3.60 -1.17
C TRP A 228 4.99 -3.91 0.18
N ALA A 229 3.75 -3.46 0.36
CA ALA A 229 2.93 -3.72 1.54
C ALA A 229 1.80 -4.69 1.19
N THR A 230 1.65 -5.73 1.99
CA THR A 230 0.55 -6.70 1.91
C THR A 230 -0.26 -6.65 3.20
N CYS A 231 -1.53 -6.24 3.10
CA CYS A 231 -2.41 -6.15 4.27
C CYS A 231 -2.90 -7.55 4.68
N LEU A 232 -2.44 -8.05 5.82
CA LEU A 232 -2.83 -9.35 6.38
C LEU A 232 -3.86 -9.21 7.52
N SER A 233 -4.10 -7.98 7.99
CA SER A 233 -5.13 -7.64 8.98
C SER A 233 -6.54 -7.90 8.43
N SER A 234 -7.49 -8.16 9.34
CA SER A 234 -8.92 -8.21 9.05
C SER A 234 -9.54 -6.83 8.78
N ARG A 235 -8.80 -5.74 9.01
CA ARG A 235 -9.21 -4.36 8.70
C ARG A 235 -8.24 -3.69 7.72
N PRO A 236 -8.67 -2.64 7.00
CA PRO A 236 -7.77 -1.85 6.16
C PRO A 236 -6.66 -1.18 7.00
N ILE A 237 -5.53 -0.94 6.35
CA ILE A 237 -4.45 -0.09 6.87
C ILE A 237 -4.39 1.22 6.08
N TYR A 238 -3.78 2.24 6.67
CA TYR A 238 -3.79 3.61 6.15
C TYR A 238 -2.36 4.12 6.07
N ALA A 239 -1.87 4.33 4.85
CA ALA A 239 -0.46 4.62 4.59
C ALA A 239 -0.22 6.07 4.17
N GLN A 240 0.76 6.72 4.80
CA GLN A 240 1.42 7.91 4.28
C GLN A 240 2.59 7.46 3.40
N SER A 241 2.58 7.84 2.13
CA SER A 241 3.69 7.57 1.21
C SER A 241 3.76 8.58 0.08
N PHE A 242 4.90 9.26 -0.01
CA PHE A 242 5.27 10.14 -1.12
C PHE A 242 5.24 9.45 -2.49
N TYR A 243 5.49 8.13 -2.55
CA TYR A 243 5.36 7.35 -3.77
C TYR A 243 3.89 7.26 -4.19
N LEU A 244 3.00 6.92 -3.26
CA LEU A 244 1.56 6.81 -3.54
C LEU A 244 0.92 8.17 -3.82
N ASP A 245 1.33 9.23 -3.12
CA ASP A 245 0.88 10.60 -3.40
C ASP A 245 1.13 10.96 -4.86
N ARG A 246 2.36 10.72 -5.34
CA ARG A 246 2.74 10.99 -6.72
C ARG A 246 2.02 10.10 -7.73
N GLU A 247 1.88 8.79 -7.48
CA GLU A 247 1.15 7.89 -8.39
C GLU A 247 -0.36 8.22 -8.42
N ALA A 248 -0.90 8.85 -7.38
CA ALA A 248 -2.26 9.39 -7.31
C ALA A 248 -2.40 10.84 -7.82
N SER A 249 -1.32 11.47 -8.31
CA SER A 249 -1.25 12.88 -8.69
C SER A 249 -1.69 13.87 -7.58
N ARG A 250 -1.38 13.55 -6.33
CA ARG A 250 -1.65 14.36 -5.13
C ARG A 250 -0.43 15.17 -4.68
N THR A 251 -0.67 16.17 -3.84
CA THR A 251 0.38 16.95 -3.19
C THR A 251 1.21 16.04 -2.26
N PRO A 252 2.55 16.07 -2.32
CA PRO A 252 3.44 15.32 -1.43
C PRO A 252 3.10 15.46 0.07
N GLY A 253 2.81 14.35 0.75
CA GLY A 253 2.54 14.27 2.18
C GLY A 253 1.11 14.58 2.63
N ASP A 254 0.25 15.04 1.71
CA ASP A 254 -1.11 15.58 1.95
C ASP A 254 -2.22 14.52 1.87
N SER A 255 -1.88 13.26 1.57
CA SER A 255 -2.88 12.19 1.35
C SER A 255 -2.61 10.94 2.17
N VAL A 256 -3.71 10.27 2.55
CA VAL A 256 -3.70 9.02 3.32
C VAL A 256 -4.29 7.92 2.45
N HIS A 257 -3.49 6.91 2.14
CA HIS A 257 -3.84 5.86 1.19
C HIS A 257 -4.40 4.65 1.92
N LYS A 258 -5.70 4.39 1.73
CA LYS A 258 -6.38 3.23 2.32
C LYS A 258 -6.06 1.96 1.54
N ILE A 259 -5.40 1.01 2.19
CA ILE A 259 -4.99 -0.28 1.63
C ILE A 259 -5.89 -1.36 2.25
N TYR A 260 -6.68 -2.02 1.40
CA TYR A 260 -7.67 -3.02 1.83
C TYR A 260 -7.03 -4.37 2.18
N GLN A 261 -7.77 -5.17 2.96
CA GLN A 261 -7.41 -6.51 3.36
C GLN A 261 -7.02 -7.38 2.16
N GLN A 262 -6.01 -8.24 2.34
CA GLN A 262 -5.45 -9.14 1.31
C GLN A 262 -4.86 -8.45 0.07
N SER A 263 -4.96 -7.12 -0.06
CA SER A 263 -4.33 -6.40 -1.16
C SER A 263 -2.82 -6.26 -0.96
N THR A 264 -2.09 -6.32 -2.07
CA THR A 264 -0.64 -6.14 -2.15
C THR A 264 -0.35 -4.95 -3.05
N ILE A 265 0.35 -3.94 -2.54
CA ILE A 265 0.60 -2.69 -3.26
C ILE A 265 2.04 -2.21 -3.07
N LYS A 266 2.64 -1.61 -4.10
CA LYS A 266 3.95 -0.95 -3.97
C LYS A 266 3.77 0.36 -3.21
N VAL A 267 4.45 0.50 -2.07
CA VAL A 267 4.37 1.67 -1.20
C VAL A 267 5.62 2.54 -1.25
N TYR A 268 6.72 2.07 -1.84
CA TYR A 268 7.97 2.82 -1.91
C TYR A 268 8.80 2.49 -3.15
N ASP A 269 9.56 3.48 -3.63
CA ASP A 269 10.53 3.34 -4.71
C ASP A 269 11.80 4.14 -4.38
N LEU A 270 12.91 3.45 -4.11
CA LEU A 270 14.19 4.07 -3.77
C LEU A 270 14.74 4.99 -4.88
N ARG A 271 14.55 4.61 -6.15
CA ARG A 271 15.06 5.41 -7.28
C ARG A 271 14.27 6.72 -7.40
N GLN A 272 12.97 6.67 -7.15
CA GLN A 272 12.09 7.83 -7.14
C GLN A 272 12.42 8.78 -5.97
N SER A 273 12.58 8.25 -4.75
CA SER A 273 12.91 9.06 -3.58
C SER A 273 14.30 9.70 -3.71
N TYR A 274 15.31 8.94 -4.16
CA TYR A 274 16.65 9.46 -4.40
C TYR A 274 16.68 10.53 -5.49
N HIS A 275 15.95 10.34 -6.60
CA HIS A 275 15.83 11.37 -7.64
C HIS A 275 15.24 12.68 -7.08
N GLN A 276 14.23 12.60 -6.21
CA GLN A 276 13.66 13.78 -5.56
C GLN A 276 14.68 14.48 -4.65
N MET A 277 15.45 13.72 -3.86
CA MET A 277 16.54 14.27 -3.03
C MET A 277 17.60 14.99 -3.88
N CYS A 278 18.02 14.39 -5.01
CA CYS A 278 18.98 14.99 -5.93
C CYS A 278 18.46 16.30 -6.54
N THR A 279 17.20 16.33 -6.99
CA THR A 279 16.59 17.55 -7.55
C THR A 279 16.51 18.66 -6.51
N THR A 280 16.07 18.38 -5.28
CA THR A 280 16.05 19.38 -4.20
C THR A 280 17.47 19.84 -3.84
N ASN A 281 18.45 18.92 -3.76
CA ASN A 281 19.84 19.27 -3.46
C ASN A 281 20.44 20.19 -4.54
N ALA A 282 20.24 19.89 -5.82
CA ALA A 282 20.71 20.70 -6.94
C ALA A 282 20.09 22.11 -6.92
N PHE A 283 18.78 22.21 -6.67
CA PHE A 283 18.09 23.51 -6.50
C PHE A 283 18.63 24.31 -5.30
N ARG A 284 18.95 23.64 -4.18
CA ARG A 284 19.55 24.30 -3.01
C ARG A 284 20.96 24.80 -3.30
N LYS A 285 21.80 24.02 -4.00
CA LYS A 285 23.15 24.44 -4.43
C LYS A 285 23.14 25.63 -5.40
N SER A 286 22.04 25.91 -6.11
CA SER A 286 21.94 27.10 -6.98
C SER A 286 21.54 28.38 -6.23
N ARG A 287 21.28 28.32 -4.91
CA ARG A 287 20.98 29.51 -4.10
C ARG A 287 22.29 30.06 -3.50
N THR A 288 22.30 31.36 -3.21
CA THR A 288 23.44 32.07 -2.59
C THR A 288 23.63 31.77 -1.11
N GLU A 289 22.63 31.17 -0.47
CA GLU A 289 22.66 30.83 0.96
C GLU A 289 23.61 29.66 1.26
N PRO A 290 24.33 29.68 2.40
CA PRO A 290 25.19 28.59 2.79
C PRO A 290 24.41 27.27 2.94
N PHE A 291 25.00 26.15 2.49
CA PHE A 291 24.35 24.85 2.54
C PHE A 291 24.33 24.28 3.96
N ASP A 292 23.19 24.41 4.65
CA ASP A 292 22.93 23.71 5.90
C ASP A 292 22.61 22.22 5.65
N LYS A 293 23.58 21.35 5.93
CA LYS A 293 23.47 19.89 5.87
C LYS A 293 22.32 19.36 6.74
N ASN A 294 22.18 19.85 7.97
CA ASN A 294 21.21 19.32 8.93
C ASN A 294 19.79 19.70 8.53
N MET A 295 19.59 20.95 8.07
CA MET A 295 18.28 21.38 7.56
C MET A 295 17.88 20.59 6.32
N PHE A 296 18.79 20.35 5.37
CA PHE A 296 18.50 19.52 4.19
C PHE A 296 18.16 18.06 4.56
N ILE A 297 18.91 17.44 5.47
CA ILE A 297 18.60 16.09 5.95
C ILE A 297 17.23 16.05 6.62
N ASN A 298 16.90 17.01 7.50
CA ASN A 298 15.61 17.05 8.17
C ASN A 298 14.44 17.25 7.19
N GLU A 299 14.60 18.12 6.20
CA GLU A 299 13.61 18.38 5.14
C GLU A 299 13.34 17.11 4.31
N MET A 300 14.39 16.41 3.88
CA MET A 300 14.29 15.23 3.01
C MET A 300 14.06 13.91 3.76
N ARG A 301 14.22 13.85 5.09
CA ARG A 301 14.07 12.63 5.90
C ARG A 301 12.73 11.92 5.67
N ASN A 302 11.66 12.69 5.47
CA ASN A 302 10.33 12.16 5.20
C ASN A 302 10.24 11.34 3.89
N LEU A 303 11.15 11.57 2.91
CA LEU A 303 11.27 10.74 1.71
C LEU A 303 11.91 9.36 1.98
N CYS A 304 12.46 9.13 3.18
CA CYS A 304 13.06 7.87 3.60
C CYS A 304 12.16 7.07 4.55
N VAL A 305 10.95 7.56 4.83
CA VAL A 305 10.06 7.06 5.88
C VAL A 305 8.68 6.77 5.31
N LEU A 306 8.12 5.62 5.67
CA LEU A 306 6.70 5.30 5.49
C LEU A 306 6.02 5.35 6.86
N ARG A 307 4.77 5.78 6.91
CA ARG A 307 3.95 5.69 8.12
C ARG A 307 2.66 4.94 7.82
N ILE A 308 2.30 3.97 8.67
CA ILE A 308 1.13 3.13 8.46
C ILE A 308 0.33 3.04 9.76
N ALA A 309 -0.92 3.52 9.74
CA ALA A 309 -1.88 3.33 10.82
C ALA A 309 -2.73 2.09 10.58
N PHE A 310 -3.12 1.43 11.67
CA PHE A 310 -4.01 0.28 11.66
C PHE A 310 -5.42 0.69 12.08
N CYS A 311 -6.42 -0.02 11.54
CA CYS A 311 -7.86 0.13 11.82
C CYS A 311 -8.52 1.47 11.38
N THR A 312 -7.88 2.62 11.61
CA THR A 312 -8.40 3.95 11.24
C THR A 312 -7.38 4.77 10.46
N GLY A 313 -7.89 5.62 9.57
CA GLY A 313 -7.11 6.68 8.93
C GLY A 313 -7.06 7.94 9.80
N TRP A 314 -6.55 9.02 9.21
CA TRP A 314 -6.51 10.35 9.81
C TRP A 314 -6.57 11.43 8.72
N GLY A 315 -6.87 12.66 9.11
CA GLY A 315 -7.06 13.80 8.22
C GLY A 315 -8.54 14.10 7.93
N PRO A 316 -8.84 15.09 7.07
CA PRO A 316 -10.18 15.66 6.91
C PRO A 316 -11.27 14.64 6.57
N ASP A 317 -10.92 13.59 5.82
CA ASP A 317 -11.86 12.55 5.36
C ASP A 317 -12.22 11.51 6.45
N PHE A 318 -11.54 11.53 7.61
CA PHE A 318 -11.66 10.51 8.67
C PHE A 318 -12.35 10.99 9.95
N GLY A 319 -12.89 12.21 9.93
CA GLY A 319 -13.61 12.81 11.05
C GLY A 319 -12.72 13.64 11.98
N SER A 320 -13.35 14.51 12.77
CA SER A 320 -12.66 15.54 13.58
C SER A 320 -11.78 15.02 14.71
N GLU A 321 -11.91 13.74 15.08
CA GLU A 321 -11.18 13.12 16.19
C GLU A 321 -9.77 12.63 15.79
N THR A 322 -9.50 12.42 14.50
CA THR A 322 -8.21 11.91 14.00
C THR A 322 -7.63 12.84 12.95
N ASN A 323 -7.00 13.94 13.36
CA ASN A 323 -6.47 14.95 12.44
C ASN A 323 -5.08 14.57 11.91
N THR A 324 -4.29 13.91 12.75
CA THR A 324 -2.91 13.48 12.50
C THR A 324 -2.76 11.98 12.76
N ILE A 325 -1.68 11.38 12.27
CA ILE A 325 -1.41 9.96 12.56
C ILE A 325 -1.19 9.70 14.06
N GLN A 326 -0.74 10.70 14.82
CA GLN A 326 -0.53 10.62 16.27
C GLN A 326 -1.85 10.54 17.06
N ASP A 327 -2.97 10.87 16.44
CA ASP A 327 -4.31 10.70 17.00
C ASP A 327 -4.85 9.26 16.76
N THR A 328 -4.15 8.44 15.97
CA THR A 328 -4.58 7.06 15.69
C THR A 328 -4.16 6.10 16.82
N PRO A 329 -5.00 5.13 17.22
CA PRO A 329 -4.70 4.29 18.39
C PRO A 329 -3.46 3.38 18.22
N CYS A 330 -3.15 2.93 17.00
CA CYS A 330 -1.97 2.13 16.70
C CYS A 330 -1.42 2.43 15.32
N TRP A 331 -0.12 2.75 15.24
CA TRP A 331 0.57 2.97 13.97
C TRP A 331 2.05 2.58 14.07
N ILE A 332 2.70 2.50 12.91
CA ILE A 332 4.14 2.24 12.78
C ILE A 332 4.82 3.28 11.90
N GLU A 333 6.08 3.54 12.21
CA GLU A 333 7.01 4.31 11.38
C GLU A 333 8.10 3.38 10.86
N ILE A 334 8.23 3.29 9.53
CA ILE A 334 9.16 2.39 8.84
C ILE A 334 10.23 3.23 8.16
N TYR A 335 11.48 3.05 8.57
CA TYR A 335 12.66 3.69 8.02
C TYR A 335 13.27 2.80 6.93
N VAL A 336 13.49 3.33 5.73
CA VAL A 336 14.19 2.62 4.65
C VAL A 336 15.68 2.95 4.73
N ASN A 337 16.49 2.01 5.22
CA ASN A 337 17.87 2.27 5.62
C ASN A 337 18.76 2.70 4.44
N ARG A 338 18.58 2.10 3.25
CA ARG A 338 19.35 2.51 2.07
C ARG A 338 19.01 3.93 1.60
N ALA A 339 17.77 4.37 1.78
CA ALA A 339 17.37 5.74 1.46
C ALA A 339 18.01 6.76 2.41
N LEU A 340 18.06 6.44 3.71
CA LEU A 340 18.75 7.26 4.71
C LEU A 340 20.26 7.38 4.42
N GLN A 341 20.90 6.27 4.04
CA GLN A 341 22.32 6.29 3.64
C GLN A 341 22.55 7.19 2.42
N LEU A 342 21.76 7.03 1.35
CA LEU A 342 21.87 7.87 0.16
C LEU A 342 21.62 9.36 0.46
N LEU A 343 20.73 9.69 1.40
CA LEU A 343 20.52 11.06 1.86
C LEU A 343 21.73 11.61 2.62
N GLU A 344 22.33 10.83 3.52
CA GLU A 344 23.55 11.17 4.28
C GLU A 344 24.76 11.37 3.33
N GLU A 345 24.94 10.46 2.38
CA GLU A 345 25.96 10.53 1.30
C GLU A 345 25.79 11.84 0.49
N LEU A 346 24.58 12.09 -0.03
CA LEU A 346 24.26 13.27 -0.84
C LEU A 346 24.46 14.58 -0.08
N ALA A 347 24.03 14.63 1.19
CA ALA A 347 24.15 15.81 2.03
C ALA A 347 25.61 16.10 2.44
N THR A 348 26.42 15.06 2.62
CA THR A 348 27.86 15.18 2.93
C THR A 348 28.64 15.70 1.71
N ASN A 349 28.38 15.12 0.53
CA ASN A 349 28.97 15.57 -0.74
C ASN A 349 28.60 17.02 -1.12
N SER A 350 27.55 17.58 -0.50
CA SER A 350 27.17 18.98 -0.69
C SER A 350 27.95 19.99 0.14
N VAL A 351 28.63 19.56 1.22
CA VAL A 351 29.48 20.44 2.05
C VAL A 351 30.91 20.49 1.53
N SER A 352 31.33 19.47 0.77
CA SER A 352 32.67 19.36 0.16
C SER A 352 32.75 19.91 -1.28
N SER A 353 31.69 20.57 -1.76
CA SER A 353 31.64 21.26 -3.07
C SER A 353 31.75 22.76 -2.88
#